data_AF-K1UCQ7-F1
#
_entry.id   AF-K1UCQ7-F1
#
_cell.length_a   1.000
_cell.length_b   1.000
_cell.length_c   1.000
_cell.angle_alpha   90.00
_cell.angle_beta   90.00
_cell.angle_gamma   90.00
#
_symmetry.space_group_name_H-M   'P 1'
#
loop_
_entity.id
_entity.type
_entity.pdbx_description
1 polymer ?
#
loop_
_entity_poly.entity_id
_entity_poly.type
_entity_poly.pdbx_seq_one_letter_code
_entity_poly.pdbx_strand_id
1 'polypeptide(L)'
;SFATFYAGLNVMEAKSNSEILEMLQSHVRKSKEKIITGFGASPYSVSDGHLVRRTELDRVCPDKPVFIVKYDGHACVINTALLNKIRDKIKGLRGFHEDTGEMNQEAFFAVSDYVTNSVSPLHLIKNMQKAADYMASVGIGMIHSVSGVGFSHDLDVDMERYFGAGLKNGMQYRVFFQTMDTEKVIKRGLT
;
A
#
# COMPACT_ATOMS: atom_id res chain seq x y z
N SER A 1 -2.01 -5.57 -3.58
CA SER A 1 -2.43 -4.31 -2.91
C SER A 1 -3.17 -4.55 -1.59
N PHE A 2 -4.23 -5.37 -1.56
CA PHE A 2 -5.05 -5.60 -0.35
C PHE A 2 -4.23 -5.97 0.89
N ALA A 3 -3.36 -6.97 0.82
CA ALA A 3 -2.57 -7.42 1.97
C ALA A 3 -1.71 -6.31 2.59
N THR A 4 -1.06 -5.48 1.74
CA THR A 4 -0.22 -4.37 2.19
C THR A 4 -1.04 -3.27 2.86
N PHE A 5 -2.21 -2.91 2.32
CA PHE A 5 -3.05 -1.87 2.89
C PHE A 5 -3.83 -2.34 4.13
N TYR A 6 -4.31 -3.58 4.13
CA TYR A 6 -4.97 -4.20 5.27
C TYR A 6 -4.04 -4.33 6.48
N ALA A 7 -2.76 -4.63 6.25
CA ALA A 7 -1.76 -4.68 7.32
C ALA A 7 -1.31 -3.29 7.83
N GLY A 8 -1.57 -2.24 7.05
CA GLY A 8 -1.26 -0.86 7.38
C GLY A 8 -2.35 -0.18 8.22
N LEU A 9 -2.27 1.14 8.33
CA LEU A 9 -3.30 1.95 8.97
C LEU A 9 -4.49 2.15 8.02
N ASN A 10 -5.68 1.68 8.40
CA ASN A 10 -6.92 1.99 7.69
C ASN A 10 -7.61 3.21 8.32
N VAL A 11 -7.84 4.27 7.54
CA VAL A 11 -8.48 5.51 8.00
C VAL A 11 -9.82 5.80 7.31
N MET A 12 -10.41 4.83 6.60
CA MET A 12 -11.66 5.04 5.84
C MET A 12 -12.85 5.48 6.71
N GLU A 13 -12.85 5.11 8.00
CA GLU A 13 -13.94 5.47 8.92
C GLU A 13 -13.79 6.84 9.57
N ALA A 14 -12.63 7.50 9.42
CA ALA A 14 -12.37 8.80 10.02
C ALA A 14 -13.29 9.87 9.43
N LYS A 15 -13.82 10.74 10.30
CA LYS A 15 -14.75 11.83 9.96
C LYS A 15 -14.10 13.22 9.97
N SER A 16 -12.82 13.31 10.35
CA SER A 16 -12.02 14.54 10.30
C SER A 16 -10.54 14.23 10.06
N ASN A 17 -9.78 15.22 9.60
CA ASN A 17 -8.32 15.11 9.51
C ASN A 17 -7.69 14.95 10.90
N SER A 18 -8.28 15.55 11.94
CA SER A 18 -7.84 15.36 13.33
C SER A 18 -7.91 13.88 13.75
N GLU A 19 -9.01 13.19 13.44
CA GLU A 19 -9.14 11.75 13.71
C GLU A 19 -8.10 10.93 12.95
N ILE A 20 -7.86 11.23 11.65
CA ILE A 20 -6.81 10.58 10.86
C ILE A 20 -5.44 10.72 11.55
N LEU A 21 -5.14 11.92 12.05
CA LEU A 21 -3.88 12.23 12.73
C LEU A 21 -3.76 11.51 14.09
N GLU A 22 -4.83 11.38 14.86
CA GLU A 22 -4.86 10.61 16.11
C GLU A 22 -4.66 9.11 15.87
N MET A 23 -5.33 8.57 14.85
CA MET A 23 -5.16 7.19 14.40
C MET A 23 -3.72 6.93 13.95
N LEU A 24 -3.14 7.86 13.19
CA LEU A 24 -1.74 7.82 12.77
C LEU A 24 -0.80 7.84 13.97
N GLN A 25 -0.98 8.76 14.92
CA GLN A 25 -0.15 8.85 16.12
C GLN A 25 -0.15 7.54 16.91
N SER A 26 -1.34 6.96 17.09
CA SER A 26 -1.53 5.69 17.80
C SER A 26 -0.87 4.53 17.07
N HIS A 27 -0.95 4.50 15.73
CA HIS A 27 -0.33 3.48 14.90
C HIS A 27 1.20 3.59 14.90
N VAL A 28 1.75 4.80 14.77
CA VAL A 28 3.21 5.06 14.79
C VAL A 28 3.86 4.52 16.06
N ARG A 29 3.22 4.70 17.22
CA ARG A 29 3.72 4.21 18.52
C ARG A 29 3.81 2.68 18.60
N LYS A 30 2.93 1.96 17.88
CA LYS A 30 2.86 0.50 17.87
C LYS A 30 3.67 -0.11 16.72
N SER A 31 3.90 0.67 15.67
CA SER A 31 4.51 0.19 14.43
C SER A 31 6.03 0.16 14.49
N LYS A 32 6.59 -1.00 14.11
CA LYS A 32 8.03 -1.19 13.91
C LYS A 32 8.44 -0.95 12.46
N GLU A 33 7.51 -0.54 11.60
CA GLU A 33 7.79 -0.31 10.18
C GLU A 33 8.69 0.91 9.98
N LYS A 34 9.54 0.81 8.95
CA LYS A 34 10.45 1.88 8.54
C LYS A 34 9.73 3.01 7.81
N ILE A 35 8.69 2.66 7.07
CA ILE A 35 7.77 3.59 6.40
C ILE A 35 6.38 3.28 6.96
N ILE A 36 5.68 4.31 7.42
CA ILE A 36 4.31 4.18 7.92
C ILE A 36 3.36 4.33 6.75
N THR A 37 2.60 3.28 6.46
CA THR A 37 1.63 3.26 5.37
C THR A 37 0.21 3.31 5.91
N GLY A 38 -0.57 4.24 5.38
CA GLY A 38 -2.01 4.35 5.61
C GLY A 38 -2.80 4.24 4.31
N PHE A 39 -4.08 3.88 4.42
CA PHE A 39 -5.01 3.79 3.30
C PHE A 39 -6.38 4.32 3.70
N GLY A 40 -7.07 4.98 2.76
CA GLY A 40 -8.47 5.33 2.91
C GLY A 40 -8.76 6.81 3.12
N ALA A 41 -7.75 7.69 3.04
CA ALA A 41 -8.00 9.12 3.20
C ALA A 41 -8.91 9.64 2.09
N SER A 42 -9.88 10.49 2.44
CA SER A 42 -10.85 11.02 1.49
C SER A 42 -11.25 12.43 1.89
N PRO A 43 -11.12 13.44 1.00
CA PRO A 43 -11.57 14.80 1.31
C PRO A 43 -13.10 14.88 1.45
N TYR A 44 -13.84 13.90 0.92
CA TYR A 44 -15.31 13.84 0.96
C TYR A 44 -15.85 13.12 2.21
N SER A 45 -15.00 12.39 2.92
CA SER A 45 -15.39 11.64 4.12
C SER A 45 -15.04 12.39 5.41
N VAL A 46 -14.28 13.50 5.30
CA VAL A 46 -13.84 14.33 6.42
C VAL A 46 -14.50 15.70 6.40
N SER A 47 -14.79 16.25 7.58
CA SER A 47 -15.37 17.59 7.74
C SER A 47 -14.51 18.72 7.19
N ASP A 48 -13.19 18.52 7.12
CA ASP A 48 -12.20 19.51 6.70
C ASP A 48 -12.29 19.83 5.19
N GLY A 49 -12.94 18.97 4.39
CA GLY A 49 -13.12 19.16 2.95
C GLY A 49 -11.84 19.05 2.12
N HIS A 50 -10.74 18.61 2.72
CA HIS A 50 -9.46 18.35 2.05
C HIS A 50 -8.71 17.20 2.72
N LEU A 51 -7.76 16.60 2.01
CA LEU A 51 -6.87 15.59 2.57
C LEU A 51 -5.97 16.18 3.67
N VAL A 52 -5.53 15.35 4.61
CA VAL A 52 -4.44 15.70 5.54
C VAL A 52 -3.25 16.29 4.79
N ARG A 53 -2.57 17.27 5.38
CA ARG A 53 -1.44 17.97 4.76
C ARG A 53 -0.11 17.45 5.28
N ARG A 54 0.94 17.61 4.48
CA ARG A 54 2.34 17.31 4.81
C ARG A 54 2.73 17.79 6.21
N THR A 55 2.45 19.07 6.50
CA THR A 55 2.82 19.71 7.78
C THR A 55 2.07 19.12 8.97
N GLU A 56 0.84 18.63 8.77
CA GLU A 56 0.07 17.95 9.80
C GLU A 56 0.63 16.55 10.08
N LEU A 57 1.04 15.83 9.03
CA LEU A 57 1.74 14.56 9.16
C LEU A 57 3.09 14.74 9.87
N ASP A 58 3.85 15.77 9.52
CA ASP A 58 5.13 16.11 10.17
C ASP A 58 4.96 16.36 11.67
N ARG A 59 3.88 17.02 12.09
CA ARG A 59 3.59 17.27 13.50
C ARG A 59 3.39 15.98 14.30
N VAL A 60 2.76 14.97 13.69
CA VAL A 60 2.42 13.71 14.37
C VAL A 60 3.53 12.67 14.26
N CYS A 61 4.27 12.70 13.14
CA CYS A 61 5.31 11.74 12.82
C CYS A 61 6.49 12.42 12.11
N PRO A 62 7.33 13.17 12.86
CA PRO A 62 8.47 13.86 12.27
C PRO A 62 9.61 12.91 11.88
N ASP A 63 9.76 11.80 12.61
CA ASP A 63 10.97 10.97 12.54
C ASP A 63 10.90 9.83 11.52
N LYS A 64 9.71 9.51 11.01
CA LYS A 64 9.51 8.40 10.07
C LYS A 64 8.84 8.88 8.77
N PRO A 65 9.24 8.33 7.61
CA PRO A 65 8.48 8.50 6.36
C PRO A 65 7.03 8.02 6.52
N VAL A 66 6.08 8.85 6.11
CA VAL A 66 4.65 8.54 6.11
C VAL A 66 4.11 8.60 4.67
N PHE A 67 3.32 7.60 4.30
CA PHE A 67 2.65 7.46 3.01
C PHE A 67 1.18 7.08 3.23
N ILE A 68 0.26 8.02 3.04
CA ILE A 68 -1.19 7.78 3.20
C ILE A 68 -1.84 7.80 1.82
N VAL A 69 -2.37 6.65 1.39
CA VAL A 69 -3.05 6.50 0.11
C VAL A 69 -4.51 6.91 0.23
N LYS A 70 -5.00 7.64 -0.78
CA LYS A 70 -6.40 8.04 -0.92
C LYS A 70 -7.28 6.81 -1.09
N TYR A 71 -8.54 6.88 -0.67
CA TYR A 71 -9.49 5.75 -0.73
C TYR A 71 -9.65 5.13 -2.13
N ASP A 72 -9.46 5.92 -3.20
CA ASP A 72 -9.57 5.45 -4.58
C ASP A 72 -8.28 4.81 -5.11
N GLY A 73 -7.17 4.87 -4.35
CA GLY A 73 -5.89 4.29 -4.75
C GLY A 73 -5.13 5.03 -5.85
N HIS A 74 -5.50 6.28 -6.19
CA HIS A 74 -4.89 7.04 -7.30
C HIS A 74 -4.09 8.27 -6.87
N ALA A 75 -4.10 8.58 -5.58
CA ALA A 75 -3.33 9.66 -4.99
C ALA A 75 -2.85 9.27 -3.60
N CYS A 76 -1.88 10.01 -3.08
CA CYS A 76 -1.43 9.89 -1.71
C CYS A 76 -1.03 11.24 -1.12
N VAL A 77 -0.90 11.29 0.20
CA VAL A 77 -0.20 12.37 0.89
C VAL A 77 1.03 11.80 1.58
N ILE A 78 2.16 12.49 1.44
CA ILE A 78 3.43 12.14 2.08
C ILE A 78 3.90 13.25 3.02
N ASN A 79 4.64 12.87 4.07
CA ASN A 79 5.28 13.83 4.97
C ASN A 79 6.66 14.26 4.45
N THR A 80 7.30 15.22 5.14
CA THR A 80 8.61 15.75 4.77
C THR A 80 9.70 14.68 4.82
N ALA A 81 9.62 13.73 5.78
CA ALA A 81 10.60 12.65 5.90
C ALA A 81 10.61 11.71 4.68
N LEU A 82 9.44 11.41 4.09
CA LEU A 82 9.37 10.64 2.84
C LEU A 82 9.75 11.50 1.64
N LEU A 83 9.24 12.74 1.56
CA LEU A 83 9.55 13.68 0.48
C LEU A 83 11.05 13.84 0.28
N ASN A 84 11.82 14.05 1.37
CA ASN A 84 13.27 14.23 1.31
C ASN A 84 14.02 13.00 0.74
N LYS A 85 13.45 11.78 0.84
CA LYS A 85 14.08 10.57 0.31
C LYS A 85 13.89 10.39 -1.19
N ILE A 86 12.83 10.98 -1.75
CA ILE A 86 12.41 10.73 -3.14
C ILE A 86 12.30 12.00 -3.98
N ARG A 87 12.56 13.17 -3.40
CA ARG A 87 12.37 14.49 -4.05
C ARG A 87 12.95 14.52 -5.45
N ASP A 88 14.18 14.08 -5.63
CA ASP A 88 14.87 14.13 -6.93
C ASP A 88 14.21 13.26 -8.01
N LYS A 89 13.43 12.23 -7.61
CA LYS A 89 12.71 11.35 -8.53
C LYS A 89 11.33 11.89 -8.92
N ILE A 90 10.74 12.74 -8.08
CA ILE A 90 9.36 13.21 -8.26
C ILE A 90 9.27 14.68 -8.62
N LYS A 91 10.35 15.44 -8.40
CA LYS A 91 10.43 16.85 -8.77
C LYS A 91 10.30 16.99 -10.29
N GLY A 92 9.25 17.70 -10.72
CA GLY A 92 8.95 17.93 -12.13
C GLY A 92 7.98 16.93 -12.75
N LEU A 93 7.57 15.88 -12.03
CA LEU A 93 6.50 14.98 -12.48
C LEU A 93 5.14 15.64 -12.35
N ARG A 94 4.19 15.21 -13.20
CA ARG A 94 2.79 15.62 -13.07
C ARG A 94 2.22 15.14 -11.74
N GLY A 95 1.45 16.02 -11.10
CA GLY A 95 0.78 15.72 -9.83
C GLY A 95 1.67 15.84 -8.59
N PHE A 96 2.85 16.45 -8.70
CA PHE A 96 3.71 16.79 -7.56
C PHE A 96 3.22 18.09 -6.89
N HIS A 97 2.63 17.98 -5.70
CA HIS A 97 2.19 19.13 -4.91
C HIS A 97 3.01 19.24 -3.61
N GLU A 98 4.13 19.96 -3.69
CA GLU A 98 5.08 20.05 -2.57
C GLU A 98 4.47 20.65 -1.30
N ASP A 99 3.68 21.72 -1.45
CA ASP A 99 3.14 22.49 -0.32
C ASP A 99 2.14 21.68 0.51
N THR A 100 1.27 20.92 -0.16
CA THR A 100 0.28 20.06 0.50
C THR A 100 0.83 18.68 0.85
N GLY A 101 1.87 18.22 0.15
CA GLY A 101 2.37 16.84 0.20
C GLY A 101 1.54 15.85 -0.60
N GLU A 102 0.54 16.32 -1.35
CA GLU A 102 -0.27 15.47 -2.21
C GLU A 102 0.52 15.06 -3.46
N MET A 103 0.45 13.78 -3.81
CA MET A 103 1.00 13.21 -5.03
C MET A 103 -0.13 12.50 -5.76
N ASN A 104 -0.37 12.88 -7.01
CA ASN A 104 -1.29 12.20 -7.93
C ASN A 104 -0.57 11.92 -9.27
N GLN A 105 -1.23 11.21 -10.19
CA GLN A 105 -0.69 10.93 -11.54
C GLN A 105 0.71 10.26 -11.48
N GLU A 106 1.67 10.78 -12.24
CA GLU A 106 3.04 10.26 -12.34
C GLU A 106 3.79 10.32 -11.01
N ALA A 107 3.60 11.40 -10.24
CA ALA A 107 4.21 11.52 -8.92
C ALA A 107 3.72 10.43 -7.96
N PHE A 108 2.42 10.09 -8.01
CA PHE A 108 1.87 8.99 -7.20
C PHE A 108 2.51 7.65 -7.56
N PHE A 109 2.63 7.32 -8.85
CA PHE A 109 3.26 6.07 -9.27
C PHE A 109 4.71 5.98 -8.77
N ALA A 110 5.50 7.05 -8.95
CA ALA A 110 6.88 7.08 -8.47
C ALA A 110 7.00 6.91 -6.95
N VAL A 111 6.09 7.49 -6.16
CA VAL A 111 6.04 7.30 -4.70
C VAL A 111 5.65 5.88 -4.35
N SER A 112 4.58 5.36 -4.97
CA SER A 112 4.07 4.01 -4.74
C SER A 112 5.13 2.95 -5.06
N ASP A 113 5.85 3.11 -6.17
CA ASP A 113 6.95 2.22 -6.57
C ASP A 113 8.09 2.28 -5.55
N TYR A 114 8.48 3.47 -5.10
CA TYR A 114 9.52 3.61 -4.08
C TYR A 114 9.13 2.92 -2.76
N VAL A 115 7.90 3.15 -2.29
CA VAL A 115 7.41 2.56 -1.04
C VAL A 115 7.28 1.04 -1.18
N THR A 116 6.69 0.55 -2.27
CA THR A 116 6.50 -0.89 -2.50
C THR A 116 7.83 -1.64 -2.60
N ASN A 117 8.82 -1.08 -3.31
CA ASN A 117 10.16 -1.65 -3.41
C ASN A 117 10.95 -1.63 -2.08
N SER A 118 10.51 -0.83 -1.10
CA SER A 118 11.13 -0.80 0.24
C SER A 118 10.59 -1.88 1.18
N VAL A 119 9.49 -2.56 0.82
CA VAL A 119 8.88 -3.60 1.64
C VAL A 119 9.67 -4.90 1.53
N SER A 120 10.06 -5.45 2.68
CA SER A 120 10.75 -6.75 2.73
C SER A 120 9.83 -7.88 2.24
N PRO A 121 10.33 -8.84 1.43
CA PRO A 121 9.56 -10.02 1.03
C PRO A 121 8.99 -10.82 2.22
N LEU A 122 9.76 -10.95 3.31
CA LEU A 122 9.30 -11.63 4.52
C LEU A 122 8.11 -10.90 5.17
N HIS A 123 8.12 -9.57 5.13
CA HIS A 123 7.03 -8.76 5.63
C HIS A 123 5.79 -8.89 4.73
N LEU A 124 5.98 -8.92 3.41
CA LEU A 124 4.90 -9.13 2.46
C LEU A 124 4.21 -10.49 2.68
N ILE A 125 4.96 -11.58 2.86
CA ILE A 125 4.41 -12.90 3.16
C ILE A 125 3.57 -12.88 4.46
N LYS A 126 4.06 -12.21 5.51
CA LYS A 126 3.30 -12.05 6.76
C LYS A 126 1.99 -11.28 6.56
N ASN A 127 2.01 -10.25 5.71
CA ASN A 127 0.82 -9.47 5.39
C ASN A 127 -0.18 -10.30 4.57
N MET A 128 0.31 -11.11 3.63
CA MET A 128 -0.52 -12.06 2.88
C MET A 128 -1.18 -13.09 3.78
N GLN A 129 -0.45 -13.60 4.78
CA GLN A 129 -1.00 -14.52 5.79
C GLN A 129 -2.14 -13.85 6.56
N LYS A 130 -1.92 -12.65 7.11
CA LYS A 130 -2.96 -11.90 7.82
C LYS A 130 -4.18 -11.62 6.95
N ALA A 131 -3.97 -11.30 5.68
CA ALA A 131 -5.06 -11.10 4.73
C ALA A 131 -5.84 -12.40 4.49
N ALA A 132 -5.17 -13.53 4.30
CA ALA A 132 -5.83 -14.82 4.15
C ALA A 132 -6.60 -15.23 5.41
N ASP A 133 -6.04 -15.00 6.60
CA ASP A 133 -6.72 -15.25 7.89
C ASP A 133 -7.98 -14.38 8.03
N TYR A 134 -7.90 -13.11 7.64
CA TYR A 134 -9.06 -12.22 7.62
C TYR A 134 -10.13 -12.71 6.64
N MET A 135 -9.75 -13.03 5.40
CA MET A 135 -10.68 -13.56 4.40
C MET A 135 -11.40 -14.82 4.93
N ALA A 136 -10.66 -15.75 5.56
CA ALA A 136 -11.24 -16.93 6.18
C ALA A 136 -12.23 -16.56 7.30
N SER A 137 -11.91 -15.56 8.14
CA SER A 137 -12.77 -15.12 9.25
C SER A 137 -14.14 -14.58 8.81
N VAL A 138 -14.24 -14.10 7.57
CA VAL A 138 -15.49 -13.60 6.96
C VAL A 138 -16.12 -14.62 6.00
N GLY A 139 -15.66 -15.88 6.02
CA GLY A 139 -16.23 -16.98 5.23
C GLY A 139 -15.73 -17.08 3.79
N ILE A 140 -14.71 -16.33 3.40
CA ILE A 140 -14.09 -16.43 2.08
C ILE A 140 -13.06 -17.58 2.11
N GLY A 141 -13.34 -18.65 1.35
CA GLY A 141 -12.48 -19.83 1.25
C GLY A 141 -11.61 -19.90 -0.01
N MET A 142 -11.73 -18.91 -0.90
CA MET A 142 -11.01 -18.88 -2.17
C MET A 142 -10.57 -17.46 -2.50
N ILE A 143 -9.29 -17.30 -2.82
CA ILE A 143 -8.67 -16.03 -3.20
C ILE A 143 -8.13 -16.16 -4.62
N HIS A 144 -8.62 -15.30 -5.50
CA HIS A 144 -8.09 -15.13 -6.85
C HIS A 144 -7.31 -13.82 -6.88
N SER A 145 -5.99 -13.92 -6.80
CA SER A 145 -5.11 -12.76 -6.86
C SER A 145 -4.84 -12.39 -8.31
N VAL A 146 -4.81 -11.09 -8.59
CA VAL A 146 -4.50 -10.53 -9.91
C VAL A 146 -3.21 -9.72 -9.73
N SER A 147 -2.10 -10.23 -10.27
CA SER A 147 -0.74 -9.74 -9.98
C SER A 147 0.16 -9.77 -11.21
N GLY A 148 1.37 -9.20 -11.13
CA GLY A 148 2.34 -9.16 -12.22
C GLY A 148 2.73 -7.77 -12.73
N VAL A 149 2.35 -6.71 -12.01
CA VAL A 149 2.61 -5.31 -12.42
C VAL A 149 3.60 -4.58 -11.50
N GLY A 150 4.02 -5.18 -10.38
CA GLY A 150 4.67 -4.44 -9.29
C GLY A 150 6.13 -4.75 -8.99
N PHE A 151 6.64 -5.93 -9.37
CA PHE A 151 7.97 -6.38 -8.95
C PHE A 151 8.84 -6.74 -10.16
N SER A 152 10.14 -6.43 -10.06
CA SER A 152 11.12 -6.83 -11.07
C SER A 152 11.10 -8.35 -11.27
N HIS A 153 11.20 -8.80 -12.51
CA HIS A 153 11.23 -10.22 -12.89
C HIS A 153 10.01 -11.05 -12.45
N ASP A 154 8.84 -10.41 -12.27
CA ASP A 154 7.59 -11.07 -11.88
C ASP A 154 7.69 -11.78 -10.51
N LEU A 155 8.55 -11.29 -9.61
CA LEU A 155 8.79 -11.89 -8.29
C LEU A 155 7.52 -11.93 -7.42
N ASP A 156 6.61 -10.99 -7.60
CA ASP A 156 5.28 -10.99 -6.98
C ASP A 156 4.48 -12.24 -7.35
N VAL A 157 4.44 -12.57 -8.65
CA VAL A 157 3.72 -13.75 -9.16
C VAL A 157 4.28 -15.02 -8.57
N ASP A 158 5.60 -15.18 -8.57
CA ASP A 158 6.23 -16.39 -8.04
C ASP A 158 6.05 -16.49 -6.52
N MET A 159 6.18 -15.38 -5.78
CA MET A 159 5.93 -15.34 -4.35
C MET A 159 4.49 -15.73 -4.00
N GLU A 160 3.50 -15.21 -4.73
CA GLU A 160 2.10 -15.52 -4.53
C GLU A 160 1.76 -16.99 -4.84
N ARG A 161 2.36 -17.55 -5.89
CA ARG A 161 2.22 -18.98 -6.21
C ARG A 161 2.74 -19.86 -5.09
N TYR A 162 3.95 -19.56 -4.57
CA TYR A 162 4.51 -20.31 -3.46
C TYR A 162 3.73 -20.13 -2.16
N PHE A 163 3.25 -18.90 -1.88
CA PHE A 163 2.38 -18.64 -0.74
C PHE A 163 1.11 -19.49 -0.82
N GLY A 164 0.41 -19.47 -1.95
CA GLY A 164 -0.81 -20.24 -2.17
C GLY A 164 -0.60 -21.75 -2.03
N ALA A 165 0.49 -22.29 -2.62
CA ALA A 165 0.87 -23.70 -2.48
C ALA A 165 1.21 -24.10 -1.03
N GLY A 166 1.62 -23.14 -0.20
CA GLY A 166 1.94 -23.35 1.21
C GLY A 166 0.73 -23.40 2.14
N LEU A 167 -0.47 -22.99 1.69
CA LEU A 167 -1.67 -22.98 2.52
C LEU A 167 -2.16 -24.41 2.77
N LYS A 168 -2.22 -24.81 4.05
CA LYS A 168 -2.66 -26.15 4.49
C LYS A 168 -4.00 -26.14 5.24
N ASN A 169 -4.68 -24.99 5.28
CA ASN A 169 -5.91 -24.75 6.04
C ASN A 169 -7.19 -24.87 5.18
N GLY A 170 -7.09 -25.39 3.95
CA GLY A 170 -8.22 -25.52 3.01
C GLY A 170 -8.53 -24.25 2.20
N MET A 171 -7.86 -23.12 2.47
CA MET A 171 -7.97 -21.91 1.66
C MET A 171 -7.42 -22.17 0.25
N GLN A 172 -8.22 -21.89 -0.77
CA GLN A 172 -7.81 -21.98 -2.16
C GLN A 172 -7.20 -20.65 -2.60
N TYR A 173 -6.05 -20.70 -3.28
CA TYR A 173 -5.37 -19.51 -3.77
C TYR A 173 -4.91 -19.72 -5.20
N ARG A 174 -5.34 -18.84 -6.12
CA ARG A 174 -4.96 -18.87 -7.53
C ARG A 174 -4.47 -17.50 -7.98
N VAL A 175 -3.34 -17.49 -8.68
CA VAL A 175 -2.76 -16.27 -9.27
C VAL A 175 -3.21 -16.16 -10.72
N PHE A 176 -3.78 -15.00 -11.07
CA PHE A 176 -4.05 -14.56 -12.43
C PHE A 176 -2.98 -13.55 -12.82
N PHE A 177 -2.00 -14.02 -13.60
CA PHE A 177 -0.86 -13.22 -14.00
C PHE A 177 -1.24 -12.23 -15.12
N GLN A 178 -1.16 -10.94 -14.81
CA GLN A 178 -1.35 -9.84 -15.74
C GLN A 178 -0.13 -9.65 -16.64
N THR A 179 0.01 -10.51 -17.63
CA THR A 179 1.06 -10.39 -18.65
C THR A 179 0.52 -10.68 -20.04
N MET A 180 1.07 -9.98 -21.04
CA MET A 180 0.82 -10.28 -22.46
C MET A 180 1.82 -11.30 -23.02
N ASP A 181 2.86 -11.66 -22.24
CA ASP A 181 3.87 -12.65 -22.60
C ASP A 181 3.37 -14.05 -22.22
N THR A 182 2.89 -14.79 -23.22
CA THR A 182 2.31 -16.13 -23.02
C THR A 182 3.36 -17.16 -22.62
N GLU A 183 4.63 -16.99 -22.99
CA GLU A 183 5.70 -17.91 -22.60
C GLU A 183 5.92 -17.90 -21.10
N LYS A 184 5.85 -16.71 -20.47
CA LYS A 184 5.93 -16.56 -19.02
C LYS A 184 4.81 -17.31 -18.29
N VAL A 185 3.61 -17.34 -18.86
CA VAL A 185 2.43 -18.03 -18.30
C VAL A 185 2.62 -19.55 -18.39
N ILE A 186 3.00 -20.05 -19.57
CA ILE A 186 3.22 -21.48 -19.83
C ILE A 186 4.34 -22.03 -18.94
N LYS A 187 5.47 -21.31 -18.85
CA LYS A 187 6.62 -21.71 -18.02
C LYS A 187 6.24 -21.87 -16.54
N ARG A 188 5.23 -21.13 -16.08
CA ARG A 188 4.74 -21.14 -14.70
C ARG A 188 3.53 -22.06 -14.49
N GLY A 189 3.08 -22.77 -15.51
CA GLY A 189 1.91 -23.66 -15.42
C GLY A 189 0.65 -22.92 -14.98
N LEU A 190 0.47 -21.68 -15.44
CA LEU A 190 -0.68 -20.82 -15.12
C LEU A 190 -1.81 -20.89 -16.17
N THR A 191 -1.74 -21.87 -17.07
CA THR A 191 -2.75 -22.19 -18.10
C THR A 191 -3.83 -23.11 -17.56
#